data_AF-K9E9L1-F1
#
_entry.id   AF-K9E9L1-F1
#
_cell.length_a   1.000
_cell.length_b   1.000
_cell.length_c   1.000
_cell.angle_alpha   90.00
_cell.angle_beta   90.00
_cell.angle_gamma   90.00
#
_symmetry.space_group_name_H-M   'P 1'
#
loop_
_entity.id
_entity.type
_entity.pdbx_description
1 polymer ?
#
loop_
_entity_poly.entity_id
_entity_poly.type
_entity_poly.pdbx_seq_one_letter_code
_entity_poly.pdbx_strand_id
1 'polypeptide(L)'
;MKVTVNNKDYDLYFGLDFLDEIERKHSPTMEAEGQEFKIGTGGLPILEAKMNQYSQSALADVLVAGTTTGPKKLNRREIETHFNNLSDDEFFQFYDDILEEMGKNSTLRRAEKAQQRLNQANNRSGA
;
A
#
# COMPACT_ATOMS: atom_id res chain seq x y z
N MET A 1 -4.02 -7.95 -10.37
CA MET A 1 -3.46 -7.55 -11.69
C MET A 1 -2.16 -8.28 -11.94
N LYS A 2 -1.65 -8.32 -13.18
CA LYS A 2 -0.33 -8.87 -13.50
C LYS A 2 0.65 -7.75 -13.79
N VAL A 3 1.87 -7.89 -13.30
CA VAL A 3 2.98 -6.96 -13.58
C VAL A 3 4.22 -7.73 -13.99
N THR A 4 5.02 -7.13 -14.85
CA THR A 4 6.32 -7.69 -15.26
C THR A 4 7.43 -6.85 -14.64
N VAL A 5 8.25 -7.47 -13.79
CA VAL A 5 9.38 -6.83 -13.10
C VAL A 5 10.64 -7.64 -13.40
N ASN A 6 11.65 -7.00 -14.01
CA ASN A 6 12.88 -7.66 -14.46
C ASN A 6 12.64 -8.93 -15.31
N ASN A 7 11.76 -8.82 -16.31
CA ASN A 7 11.36 -9.93 -17.21
C ASN A 7 10.70 -11.13 -16.50
N LYS A 8 10.15 -10.92 -15.31
CA LYS A 8 9.38 -11.95 -14.58
C LYS A 8 7.98 -11.43 -14.29
N ASP A 9 6.99 -12.27 -14.51
CA ASP A 9 5.61 -11.96 -14.22
C ASP A 9 5.24 -12.28 -12.76
N TYR A 10 4.52 -11.34 -12.15
CA TYR A 10 3.99 -11.42 -10.81
C TYR A 10 2.49 -11.11 -10.82
N ASP A 11 1.74 -11.89 -10.04
CA ASP A 11 0.34 -11.59 -9.75
C ASP A 11 0.27 -10.73 -8.49
N LEU A 12 -0.37 -9.56 -8.60
CA LEU A 12 -0.69 -8.69 -7.48
C LEU A 12 -2.12 -8.92 -7.00
N TYR A 13 -2.25 -9.17 -5.71
CA TYR A 13 -3.49 -9.41 -4.99
C TYR A 13 -3.68 -8.35 -3.90
N PHE A 14 -4.69 -7.49 -4.06
CA PHE A 14 -5.07 -6.49 -3.05
C PHE A 14 -6.19 -7.05 -2.16
N GLY A 15 -5.84 -8.08 -1.38
CA GLY A 15 -6.72 -8.81 -0.48
C GLY A 15 -6.51 -8.47 1.00
N LEU A 16 -6.90 -9.37 1.90
CA LEU A 16 -6.72 -9.18 3.34
C LEU A 16 -5.25 -9.19 3.74
N ASP A 17 -4.46 -10.14 3.26
CA ASP A 17 -3.02 -10.21 3.55
C ASP A 17 -2.26 -8.97 3.04
N PHE A 18 -2.76 -8.35 1.95
CA PHE A 18 -2.24 -7.05 1.50
C PHE A 18 -2.52 -5.98 2.55
N LEU A 19 -3.76 -5.88 3.04
CA LEU A 19 -4.13 -4.93 4.08
C LEU A 19 -3.30 -5.15 5.34
N ASP A 20 -3.13 -6.40 5.79
CA ASP A 20 -2.35 -6.71 6.99
C ASP A 20 -0.89 -6.28 6.85
N GLU A 21 -0.27 -6.48 5.68
CA GLU A 21 1.08 -6.03 5.40
C GLU A 21 1.20 -4.50 5.39
N ILE A 22 0.22 -3.82 4.81
CA ILE A 22 0.16 -2.35 4.80
C ILE A 22 -0.04 -1.80 6.22
N GLU A 23 -0.98 -2.35 6.98
CA GLU A 23 -1.25 -1.93 8.34
C GLU A 23 -0.02 -2.17 9.24
N ARG A 24 0.59 -3.35 9.17
CA ARG A 24 1.82 -3.67 9.90
C ARG A 24 2.94 -2.65 9.63
N LYS A 25 3.04 -2.16 8.40
CA LYS A 25 4.15 -1.29 7.97
C LYS A 25 3.88 0.19 8.18
N HIS A 26 2.67 0.64 7.93
CA HIS A 26 2.31 2.05 7.88
C HIS A 26 1.45 2.52 9.04
N SER A 27 1.00 1.63 9.93
CA SER A 27 0.25 2.03 11.13
C SER A 27 0.99 3.13 11.89
N PRO A 28 0.30 4.22 12.27
CA PRO A 28 0.86 5.20 13.18
C PRO A 28 1.20 4.55 14.52
N THR A 29 2.13 5.18 15.21
CA THR A 29 2.55 4.78 16.55
C THR A 29 2.00 5.75 17.58
N MET A 30 1.80 5.22 18.79
CA MET A 30 1.35 5.97 19.96
C MET A 30 2.30 5.67 21.11
N GLU A 31 2.68 6.70 21.86
CA GLU A 31 3.44 6.53 23.08
C GLU A 31 2.48 6.33 24.26
N ALA A 32 2.68 5.25 25.02
CA ALA A 32 2.01 5.00 26.29
C ALA A 32 3.03 4.47 27.29
N GLU A 33 3.04 5.02 28.50
CA GLU A 33 3.96 4.59 29.58
C GLU A 33 5.46 4.61 29.17
N GLY A 34 5.84 5.53 28.29
CA GLY A 34 7.22 5.66 27.79
C GLY A 34 7.62 4.59 26.75
N GLN A 35 6.67 3.82 26.22
CA GLN A 35 6.87 2.84 25.17
C GLN A 35 6.05 3.20 23.93
N GLU A 36 6.64 2.96 22.75
CA GLU A 36 6.00 3.20 21.46
C GLU A 36 5.27 1.94 20.99
N PHE A 37 3.96 2.05 20.75
CA PHE A 37 3.11 0.96 20.27
C PHE A 37 2.50 1.33 18.92
N LYS A 38 2.51 0.37 17.98
CA LYS A 38 1.73 0.51 16.74
C LYS A 38 0.25 0.36 17.05
N ILE A 39 -0.55 1.29 16.53
CA ILE A 39 -2.01 1.26 16.68
C ILE A 39 -2.63 0.05 15.95
N GLY A 40 -1.93 -0.48 14.94
CA GLY A 40 -2.36 -1.65 14.15
C GLY A 40 -3.46 -1.36 13.14
N THR A 41 -3.85 -0.09 13.01
CA THR A 41 -4.84 0.41 12.04
C THR A 41 -4.42 1.81 11.56
N GLY A 42 -4.86 2.21 10.37
CA GLY A 42 -4.62 3.55 9.81
C GLY A 42 -3.41 3.63 8.87
N GLY A 43 -2.79 2.49 8.57
CA GLY A 43 -1.73 2.37 7.59
C GLY A 43 -2.21 2.56 6.15
N LEU A 44 -3.42 2.11 5.80
CA LEU A 44 -3.94 2.31 4.43
C LEU A 44 -4.08 3.80 4.03
N PRO A 45 -4.70 4.69 4.85
CA PRO A 45 -4.71 6.13 4.55
C PRO A 45 -3.32 6.76 4.42
N ILE A 46 -2.35 6.32 5.24
CA ILE A 46 -0.97 6.79 5.16
C ILE A 46 -0.32 6.33 3.85
N LEU A 47 -0.56 5.09 3.44
CA LEU A 47 -0.10 4.57 2.16
C LEU A 47 -0.69 5.38 1.01
N GLU A 48 -2.01 5.59 0.98
CA GLU A 48 -2.70 6.38 -0.04
C GLU A 48 -2.13 7.80 -0.15
N ALA A 49 -1.90 8.46 0.99
CA ALA A 49 -1.28 9.79 1.01
C ALA A 49 0.12 9.78 0.38
N LYS A 50 0.94 8.76 0.65
CA LYS A 50 2.25 8.61 0.02
C LYS A 50 2.14 8.27 -1.47
N MET A 51 1.15 7.46 -1.85
CA MET A 51 0.93 7.07 -3.24
C MET A 51 0.53 8.28 -4.10
N ASN A 52 -0.35 9.14 -3.57
CA ASN A 52 -0.75 10.39 -4.22
C ASN A 52 0.38 11.43 -4.34
N GLN A 53 1.50 11.22 -3.64
CA GLN A 53 2.71 12.04 -3.74
C GLN A 53 3.79 11.38 -4.62
N TYR A 54 3.41 10.37 -5.42
CA TYR A 54 4.34 9.61 -6.29
C TYR A 54 5.53 9.02 -5.52
N SER A 55 5.31 8.61 -4.26
CA SER A 55 6.37 8.01 -3.45
C SER A 55 6.77 6.65 -4.02
N GLN A 56 8.01 6.56 -4.52
CA GLN A 56 8.56 5.31 -5.06
C GLN A 56 8.66 4.21 -3.99
N SER A 57 8.95 4.59 -2.74
CA SER A 57 9.03 3.65 -1.63
C SER A 57 7.66 3.09 -1.26
N ALA A 58 6.59 3.90 -1.36
CA ALA A 58 5.22 3.42 -1.19
C ALA A 58 4.79 2.48 -2.31
N LEU A 59 5.14 2.78 -3.57
CA LEU A 59 4.89 1.85 -4.68
C LEU A 59 5.62 0.51 -4.48
N ALA A 60 6.87 0.54 -4.03
CA ALA A 60 7.59 -0.68 -3.68
C ALA A 60 6.90 -1.46 -2.56
N ASP A 61 6.29 -0.77 -1.59
CA ASP A 61 5.55 -1.39 -0.49
C ASP A 61 4.28 -2.06 -1.00
N VAL A 62 3.57 -1.43 -1.93
CA VAL A 62 2.41 -2.00 -2.64
C VAL A 62 2.80 -3.27 -3.40
N LEU A 63 3.91 -3.25 -4.16
CA LEU A 63 4.36 -4.40 -4.94
C LEU A 63 4.75 -5.59 -4.05
N VAL A 64 5.46 -5.33 -2.95
CA VAL A 64 5.81 -6.38 -1.98
C VAL A 64 4.54 -6.95 -1.35
N ALA A 65 3.67 -6.09 -0.79
CA ALA A 65 2.43 -6.53 -0.15
C ALA A 65 1.50 -7.26 -1.13
N GLY A 66 1.42 -6.79 -2.37
CA GLY A 66 0.55 -7.35 -3.41
C GLY A 66 1.00 -8.74 -3.86
N THR A 67 2.27 -9.09 -3.68
CA THR A 67 2.78 -10.44 -4.00
C THR A 67 2.82 -11.38 -2.79
N THR A 68 2.45 -10.93 -1.58
CA THR A 68 2.58 -11.72 -0.34
C THR A 68 1.84 -13.05 -0.39
N THR A 69 0.65 -13.08 -0.99
CA THR A 69 -0.18 -14.29 -1.13
C THR A 69 0.16 -15.13 -2.36
N GLY A 70 0.95 -14.56 -3.27
CA GLY A 70 1.33 -15.21 -4.51
C GLY A 70 2.45 -16.24 -4.31
N PRO A 71 2.62 -17.17 -5.27
CA PRO A 71 3.71 -18.15 -5.25
C PRO A 71 5.09 -17.50 -5.46
N LYS A 72 5.14 -16.30 -6.05
CA LYS A 72 6.35 -15.51 -6.27
C LYS A 72 6.21 -14.19 -5.54
N LYS A 73 7.19 -13.87 -4.68
CA LYS A 73 7.23 -12.62 -3.92
C LYS A 73 8.26 -11.68 -4.51
N LEU A 74 7.87 -10.43 -4.70
CA LEU A 74 8.81 -9.37 -5.02
C LEU A 74 9.61 -8.99 -3.79
N ASN A 75 10.90 -8.73 -3.96
CA ASN A 75 11.74 -8.12 -2.94
C ASN A 75 12.16 -6.71 -3.36
N ARG A 76 12.57 -5.90 -2.37
CA ARG A 76 12.94 -4.50 -2.62
C ARG A 76 14.08 -4.34 -3.63
N ARG A 77 15.06 -5.23 -3.63
CA ARG A 77 16.21 -5.13 -4.54
C ARG A 77 15.79 -5.37 -6.00
N GLU A 78 14.91 -6.33 -6.24
CA GLU A 78 14.34 -6.55 -7.57
C GLU A 78 13.53 -5.35 -8.03
N ILE A 79 12.73 -4.75 -7.15
CA ILE A 79 11.94 -3.56 -7.46
C ILE A 79 12.83 -2.36 -7.77
N GLU A 80 13.84 -2.08 -6.94
CA GLU A 80 14.77 -0.97 -7.14
C GLU A 80 15.54 -1.13 -8.45
N THR A 81 15.99 -2.35 -8.75
CA THR A 81 16.63 -2.64 -10.05
C THR A 81 15.68 -2.35 -11.21
N HIS A 82 14.41 -2.71 -11.08
CA HIS A 82 13.43 -2.46 -12.12
C HIS A 82 13.17 -0.97 -12.32
N PHE A 83 12.93 -0.22 -11.24
CA PHE A 83 12.68 1.23 -11.30
C PHE A 83 13.85 1.97 -11.94
N ASN A 84 15.09 1.60 -11.61
CA ASN A 84 16.29 2.22 -12.20
C ASN A 84 16.47 1.93 -13.70
N ASN A 85 15.78 0.91 -14.23
CA ASN A 85 15.84 0.55 -15.66
C ASN A 85 14.68 1.13 -16.47
N LEU A 86 13.68 1.74 -15.82
CA LEU A 86 12.59 2.44 -16.51
C LEU A 86 13.04 3.87 -16.81
N SER A 87 12.60 4.41 -17.95
CA SER A 87 12.58 5.86 -18.15
C SER A 87 11.55 6.52 -17.23
N ASP A 88 11.64 7.84 -17.05
CA ASP A 88 10.68 8.59 -16.21
C ASP A 88 9.23 8.36 -16.67
N ASP A 89 8.97 8.43 -17.98
CA ASP A 89 7.63 8.22 -18.56
C ASP A 89 7.13 6.79 -18.30
N GLU A 90 7.98 5.78 -18.46
CA GLU A 90 7.62 4.39 -18.17
C GLU A 90 7.37 4.16 -16.67
N PHE A 91 8.15 4.81 -15.80
CA PHE A 91 7.97 4.74 -14.36
C PHE A 91 6.62 5.34 -13.94
N PHE A 92 6.29 6.54 -14.42
CA PHE A 92 5.02 7.18 -14.08
C PHE A 92 3.83 6.43 -14.66
N GLN A 93 3.92 5.90 -15.89
CA GLN A 93 2.87 5.04 -16.44
C GLN A 93 2.68 3.78 -15.58
N PHE A 94 3.76 3.11 -15.22
CA PHE A 94 3.70 1.93 -14.34
C PHE A 94 3.10 2.28 -12.97
N TYR A 95 3.42 3.45 -12.43
CA TYR A 95 2.85 3.95 -11.18
C TYR A 95 1.33 4.15 -11.27
N ASP A 96 0.89 4.87 -12.30
CA ASP A 96 -0.51 5.23 -12.50
C ASP A 96 -1.37 3.98 -12.77
N ASP A 97 -0.85 3.00 -13.53
CA ASP A 97 -1.52 1.71 -13.75
C ASP A 97 -1.79 0.96 -12.43
N ILE A 98 -0.82 0.99 -11.51
CA ILE A 98 -0.96 0.35 -10.19
C ILE A 98 -1.97 1.11 -9.33
N LEU A 99 -1.92 2.43 -9.34
CA LEU A 99 -2.83 3.29 -8.59
C LEU A 99 -4.28 3.11 -9.08
N GLU A 100 -4.48 3.06 -10.40
CA GLU A 100 -5.79 2.83 -11.00
C GLU A 100 -6.38 1.47 -10.58
N GLU A 101 -5.57 0.41 -10.60
CA GLU A 101 -6.04 -0.91 -10.19
C GLU A 101 -6.30 -1.04 -8.69
N MET A 102 -5.54 -0.35 -7.85
CA MET A 102 -5.89 -0.22 -6.43
C MET A 102 -7.27 0.43 -6.27
N GLY A 103 -7.55 1.52 -7.00
CA GLY A 103 -8.83 2.23 -6.95
C GLY A 103 -10.05 1.40 -7.40
N LYS A 104 -9.85 0.44 -8.30
CA LYS A 104 -10.92 -0.50 -8.73
C LYS A 104 -11.23 -1.55 -7.65
N ASN A 105 -10.29 -1.85 -6.77
CA ASN A 105 -10.39 -2.97 -5.84
C ASN A 105 -11.49 -2.77 -4.77
N SER A 106 -12.41 -3.73 -4.69
CA SER A 106 -13.55 -3.64 -3.76
C SER A 106 -13.18 -3.82 -2.29
N THR A 107 -12.09 -4.54 -1.99
CA THR A 107 -11.60 -4.77 -0.63
C THR A 107 -10.99 -3.48 -0.08
N LEU A 108 -10.11 -2.84 -0.84
CA LEU A 108 -9.50 -1.55 -0.46
C LEU A 108 -10.57 -0.48 -0.26
N ARG A 109 -11.50 -0.34 -1.22
CA ARG A 109 -12.63 0.60 -1.11
C ARG A 109 -13.51 0.35 0.12
N ARG A 110 -13.65 -0.89 0.58
CA ARG A 110 -14.39 -1.20 1.83
C ARG A 110 -13.60 -0.78 3.06
N ALA A 111 -12.28 -1.01 3.08
CA ALA A 111 -11.40 -0.59 4.16
C ALA A 111 -11.38 0.94 4.31
N GLU A 112 -11.23 1.67 3.19
CA GLU A 112 -11.34 3.14 3.15
C GLU A 112 -12.66 3.64 3.76
N LYS A 113 -13.80 3.07 3.32
CA LYS A 113 -15.12 3.43 3.85
C LYS A 113 -15.28 3.11 5.33
N ALA A 114 -14.69 2.02 5.81
CA ALA A 114 -14.68 1.68 7.23
C ALA A 114 -13.94 2.76 8.04
N GLN A 115 -12.76 3.18 7.56
CA GLN A 115 -11.98 4.25 8.20
C GLN A 115 -12.73 5.58 8.21
N GLN A 116 -13.36 5.97 7.10
CA GLN A 116 -14.17 7.20 7.03
C GLN A 116 -15.31 7.19 8.05
N ARG A 117 -15.98 6.05 8.23
CA ARG A 117 -17.04 5.88 9.24
C ARG A 117 -16.50 6.03 10.66
N LEU A 118 -15.34 5.47 10.96
CA LEU A 118 -14.68 5.63 12.27
C LEU A 118 -14.35 7.10 12.55
N ASN A 119 -13.75 7.80 11.58
CA ASN A 119 -13.41 9.21 11.73
C ASN A 119 -14.67 10.08 11.97
N GLN A 120 -15.76 9.81 11.25
CA GLN A 120 -17.04 10.50 11.45
C GLN A 120 -17.66 10.22 12.82
N ALA A 121 -17.56 8.99 13.32
CA ALA A 121 -18.04 8.64 14.66
C ALA A 121 -17.24 9.37 15.74
N ASN A 122 -15.91 9.41 15.62
CA ASN A 122 -15.04 10.09 16.58
C ASN A 122 -15.29 11.61 16.61
N ASN A 123 -15.52 12.23 15.46
CA ASN A 123 -15.81 13.67 15.37
C ASN A 123 -17.18 14.04 15.98
N ARG A 124 -18.13 13.09 16.07
CA ARG A 124 -19.43 13.31 16.72
C ARG A 124 -19.38 13.14 18.24
N SER A 125 -18.44 12.36 18.75
CA SER A 125 -18.27 12.10 20.20
C SER A 125 -17.44 13.17 20.91
N GLY A 126 -16.79 14.07 20.17
CA GLY A 126 -15.98 15.18 20.68
C GLY A 126 -16.66 16.56 20.61
N ALA A 127 -17.94 16.63 20.26
CA ALA A 127 -18.78 17.84 20.26
C ALA A 127 -19.84 17.73 21.37
#